data_AF-A0AAD5V110-F1
#
_entry.id   AF-A0AAD5V110-F1
#
_cell.length_a   1.000
_cell.length_b   1.000
_cell.length_c   1.000
_cell.angle_alpha   90.00
_cell.angle_beta   90.00
_cell.angle_gamma   90.00
#
_symmetry.space_group_name_H-M   'P 1'
#
loop_
_entity.id
_entity.type
_entity.pdbx_description
1 polymer ?
#
loop_
_entity_poly.entity_id
_entity_poly.type
_entity_poly.pdbx_seq_one_letter_code
_entity_poly.pdbx_strand_id
1 'polypeptide(L)'
;MRLQNQYFVLLWVLALPIRLISAATQIFDDRDPRVQYISGSWAGRGANGEYRETTSESTSRGDIVEFNFFGTQVAVYGTLGPGNYTTQSTYFINGGSPTTFTTPDGTKQVQYQVPFYTSEILQENINYTLTIVNQGDYFYLDYIEVTVPDDCGPQA
;
A
#
# COMPACT_ATOMS: atom_id res chain seq x y z
N MET A 1 -43.96 -60.34 -14.22
CA MET A 1 -44.37 -58.96 -13.91
C MET A 1 -43.82 -58.60 -12.54
N ARG A 2 -42.68 -57.92 -12.45
CA ARG A 2 -42.21 -57.24 -11.23
C ARG A 2 -41.17 -56.19 -11.65
N LEU A 3 -41.52 -54.92 -11.44
CA LEU A 3 -40.77 -53.73 -11.82
C LEU A 3 -39.61 -53.52 -10.84
N GLN A 4 -38.41 -53.23 -11.35
CA GLN A 4 -37.31 -52.68 -10.54
C GLN A 4 -37.37 -51.15 -10.60
N ASN A 5 -37.50 -50.53 -9.44
CA ASN A 5 -37.52 -49.09 -9.24
C ASN A 5 -36.10 -48.65 -8.81
N GLN A 6 -35.37 -47.96 -9.67
CA GLN A 6 -34.08 -47.37 -9.32
C GLN A 6 -34.23 -45.85 -9.24
N TYR A 7 -34.01 -45.30 -8.06
CA TYR A 7 -34.03 -43.86 -7.80
C TYR A 7 -32.72 -43.25 -8.27
N PHE A 8 -32.78 -42.36 -9.27
CA PHE A 8 -31.69 -41.47 -9.65
C PHE A 8 -31.68 -40.26 -8.72
N VAL A 9 -30.63 -40.09 -7.92
CA VAL A 9 -30.37 -38.86 -7.16
C VAL A 9 -29.52 -37.95 -8.07
N LEU A 10 -30.12 -36.89 -8.62
CA LEU A 10 -29.36 -35.82 -9.27
C LEU A 10 -28.82 -34.87 -8.20
N LEU A 11 -27.50 -34.90 -7.98
CA LEU A 11 -26.77 -33.83 -7.30
C LEU A 11 -26.61 -32.65 -8.27
N TRP A 12 -27.29 -31.54 -8.00
CA TRP A 12 -26.99 -30.26 -8.64
C TRP A 12 -25.79 -29.64 -7.93
N VAL A 13 -24.60 -29.78 -8.50
CA VAL A 13 -23.47 -28.94 -8.11
C VAL A 13 -23.72 -27.57 -8.73
N LEU A 14 -24.12 -26.59 -7.91
CA LEU A 14 -24.13 -25.19 -8.32
C LEU A 14 -22.68 -24.79 -8.62
N ALA A 15 -22.29 -24.79 -9.89
CA ALA A 15 -21.06 -24.15 -10.32
C ALA A 15 -21.27 -22.64 -10.18
N LEU A 16 -20.80 -22.06 -9.07
CA LEU A 16 -20.66 -20.61 -8.97
C LEU A 16 -19.69 -20.16 -10.06
N PRO A 17 -20.02 -19.14 -10.88
CA PRO A 17 -19.07 -18.63 -11.85
C PRO A 17 -17.84 -18.11 -11.10
N ILE A 18 -16.67 -18.68 -11.42
CA ILE A 18 -15.38 -18.13 -10.97
C ILE A 18 -15.26 -16.75 -11.61
N ARG A 19 -15.35 -15.69 -10.80
CA ARG A 19 -15.00 -14.34 -11.27
C ARG A 19 -13.49 -14.22 -11.30
N LEU A 20 -12.93 -14.05 -12.49
CA LEU A 20 -11.57 -13.55 -12.65
C LEU A 20 -11.63 -12.05 -12.42
N ILE A 21 -11.26 -11.61 -11.22
CA ILE A 21 -11.10 -10.19 -10.91
C ILE A 21 -9.69 -9.81 -11.37
N SER A 22 -9.61 -8.93 -12.37
CA SER A 22 -8.36 -8.27 -12.71
C SER A 22 -8.09 -7.21 -11.62
N ALA A 23 -6.83 -6.92 -11.33
CA ALA A 23 -6.46 -5.92 -10.34
C ALA A 23 -5.64 -4.83 -11.03
N ALA A 24 -5.96 -3.56 -10.76
CA ALA A 24 -5.16 -2.42 -11.19
C ALA A 24 -4.39 -1.83 -10.03
N THR A 25 -3.24 -1.25 -10.34
CA THR A 25 -2.47 -0.43 -9.40
C THR A 25 -2.75 1.04 -9.68
N GLN A 26 -3.18 1.76 -8.65
CA GLN A 26 -3.24 3.23 -8.64
C GLN A 26 -2.06 3.80 -7.86
N ILE A 27 -1.48 4.88 -8.36
CA ILE A 27 -0.34 5.57 -7.74
C ILE A 27 -0.80 6.93 -7.22
N PHE A 28 -0.48 7.22 -5.96
CA PHE A 28 -0.77 8.46 -5.26
C PHE A 28 0.54 9.13 -4.89
N ASP A 29 0.79 10.30 -5.47
CA ASP A 29 1.91 11.18 -5.17
C ASP A 29 1.91 11.57 -3.69
N ASP A 30 3.07 11.83 -3.08
CA ASP A 30 3.18 12.35 -1.72
C ASP A 30 2.44 13.70 -1.53
N ARG A 31 2.16 14.43 -2.61
CA ARG A 31 1.37 15.67 -2.63
C ARG A 31 -0.12 15.44 -2.90
N ASP A 32 -0.57 14.20 -3.05
CA ASP A 32 -1.99 13.91 -3.23
C ASP A 32 -2.77 14.36 -1.98
N PRO A 33 -3.91 15.07 -2.13
CA PRO A 33 -4.67 15.58 -0.99
C PRO A 33 -5.23 14.49 -0.07
N ARG A 34 -5.14 13.20 -0.41
CA ARG A 34 -5.47 12.09 0.49
C ARG A 34 -4.32 11.71 1.43
N VAL A 35 -3.10 12.13 1.13
CA VAL A 35 -1.93 11.94 1.99
C VAL A 35 -1.93 13.05 3.03
N GLN A 36 -2.33 12.71 4.25
CA GLN A 36 -2.55 13.67 5.33
C GLN A 36 -1.36 13.67 6.29
N TYR A 37 -0.66 14.80 6.37
CA TYR A 37 0.46 15.01 7.28
C TYR A 37 -0.05 15.48 8.64
N ILE A 38 -0.35 14.52 9.54
CA ILE A 38 -1.10 14.75 10.78
C ILE A 38 -0.28 15.52 11.83
N SER A 39 1.02 15.23 11.91
CA SER A 39 1.93 15.85 12.85
C SER A 39 3.30 16.09 12.23
N GLY A 40 4.04 17.03 12.80
CA GLY A 40 5.40 17.36 12.35
C GLY A 40 5.48 18.56 11.43
N SER A 41 6.68 18.82 10.93
CA SER A 41 6.96 19.82 9.92
C SER A 41 7.53 19.12 8.69
N TRP A 42 6.66 18.89 7.72
CA TRP A 42 7.01 18.21 6.48
C TRP A 42 7.46 19.22 5.45
N ALA A 43 8.66 19.02 4.91
CA ALA A 43 9.25 19.92 3.94
C ALA A 43 9.14 19.32 2.53
N GLY A 44 8.59 20.08 1.59
CA GLY A 44 8.58 19.69 0.18
C GLY A 44 10.01 19.62 -0.37
N ARG A 45 10.33 18.50 -1.01
CA ARG A 45 11.57 18.19 -1.72
C ARG A 45 11.23 17.61 -3.11
N GLY A 46 12.26 17.28 -3.87
CA GLY A 46 12.09 16.84 -5.25
C GLY A 46 13.43 16.64 -5.94
N ALA A 47 13.59 15.51 -6.61
CA ALA A 47 14.73 15.23 -7.48
C ALA A 47 14.30 14.40 -8.69
N ASN A 48 15.07 14.52 -9.77
CA ASN A 48 14.90 13.64 -10.92
C ASN A 48 15.14 12.18 -10.49
N GLY A 49 14.15 11.33 -10.72
CA GLY A 49 14.12 9.94 -10.25
C GLY A 49 12.99 9.65 -9.26
N GLU A 50 12.48 10.67 -8.56
CA GLU A 50 11.30 10.57 -7.71
C GLU A 50 10.02 10.60 -8.55
N TYR A 51 8.95 9.98 -8.05
CA TYR A 51 7.66 10.07 -8.73
C TYR A 51 7.23 11.53 -8.80
N ARG A 52 6.94 11.99 -10.02
CA ARG A 52 6.66 13.40 -10.35
C ARG A 52 7.75 14.40 -9.89
N GLU A 53 8.96 13.93 -9.58
CA GLU A 53 10.10 14.72 -9.09
C GLU A 53 9.81 15.40 -7.74
N THR A 54 9.18 14.65 -6.84
CA THR A 54 8.38 15.18 -5.75
C THR A 54 8.53 14.26 -4.53
N THR A 55 8.95 14.81 -3.39
CA THR A 55 9.01 14.10 -2.09
C THR A 55 8.58 15.00 -0.93
N SER A 56 8.19 14.38 0.17
CA SER A 56 7.90 15.03 1.45
C SER A 56 8.85 14.52 2.52
N GLU A 57 9.68 15.42 3.04
CA GLU A 57 10.73 15.13 4.00
C GLU A 57 10.25 15.37 5.44
N SER A 58 10.51 14.40 6.32
CA SER A 58 10.49 14.56 7.77
C SER A 58 11.89 14.34 8.34
N THR A 59 12.28 15.22 9.27
CA THR A 59 13.53 15.10 10.06
C THR A 59 13.27 14.91 11.56
N SER A 60 12.03 14.61 11.93
CA SER A 60 11.61 14.46 13.33
C SER A 60 10.97 13.10 13.58
N ARG A 61 11.51 12.38 14.56
CA ARG A 61 10.95 11.10 15.00
C ARG A 61 9.56 11.33 15.59
N GLY A 62 8.61 10.49 15.21
CA GLY A 62 7.21 10.56 15.61
C GLY A 62 6.34 11.42 14.71
N ASP A 63 6.85 11.99 13.62
CA ASP A 63 6.02 12.62 12.60
C ASP A 63 5.15 11.58 11.90
N ILE A 64 3.88 11.92 11.66
CA ILE A 64 2.84 10.98 11.22
C ILE A 64 2.24 11.41 9.88
N VAL A 65 2.09 10.44 8.99
CA VAL A 65 1.23 10.51 7.80
C VAL A 65 0.09 9.51 7.94
N GLU A 66 -1.12 9.93 7.57
CA GLU A 66 -2.26 9.04 7.39
C GLU A 66 -2.73 9.07 5.94
N PHE A 67 -3.11 7.90 5.43
CA PHE A 67 -3.64 7.74 4.09
C PHE A 67 -4.83 6.80 4.10
N ASN A 68 -6.00 7.32 3.73
CA ASN A 68 -7.22 6.54 3.61
C ASN A 68 -7.33 5.98 2.18
N PHE A 69 -7.52 4.68 2.06
CA PHE A 69 -7.60 4.00 0.77
C PHE A 69 -8.67 2.93 0.72
N PHE A 70 -9.12 2.67 -0.50
CA PHE A 70 -10.00 1.56 -0.84
C PHE A 70 -9.23 0.63 -1.78
N GLY A 71 -9.01 -0.61 -1.36
CA GLY A 71 -8.20 -1.55 -2.14
C GLY A 71 -7.86 -2.81 -1.36
N THR A 72 -7.15 -3.70 -2.02
CA THR A 72 -6.74 -5.01 -1.48
C THR A 72 -5.27 -5.07 -1.09
N GLN A 73 -4.48 -4.06 -1.44
CA GLN A 73 -3.09 -3.97 -1.01
C GLN A 73 -2.62 -2.52 -1.08
N VAL A 74 -1.71 -2.14 -0.19
CA VAL A 74 -1.03 -0.84 -0.21
C VAL A 74 0.48 -1.03 -0.12
N ALA A 75 1.24 -0.26 -0.89
CA ALA A 75 2.69 -0.19 -0.80
C ALA A 75 3.17 1.25 -0.69
N VAL A 76 4.24 1.47 0.07
CA VAL A 76 4.84 2.80 0.28
C VAL A 76 6.25 2.81 -0.27
N TYR A 77 6.54 3.85 -1.04
CA TYR A 77 7.84 4.07 -1.65
C TYR A 77 8.45 5.37 -1.17
N GLY A 78 9.77 5.37 -1.05
CA GLY A 78 10.52 6.54 -0.62
C GLY A 78 11.91 6.63 -1.22
N THR A 79 12.58 7.74 -0.92
CA THR A 79 13.96 7.99 -1.33
C THR A 79 14.91 7.69 -0.18
N LEU A 80 15.96 6.90 -0.46
CA LEU A 80 17.11 6.75 0.43
C LEU A 80 18.24 7.61 -0.10
N GLY A 81 18.68 8.60 0.67
CA GLY A 81 19.86 9.38 0.29
C GLY A 81 21.17 8.78 0.83
N PRO A 82 22.33 9.27 0.34
CA PRO A 82 23.62 8.88 0.87
C PRO A 82 23.89 9.54 2.22
N GLY A 83 24.48 8.80 3.18
CA GLY A 83 24.93 9.38 4.45
C GLY A 83 24.94 8.40 5.63
N ASN A 84 25.32 8.93 6.80
CA ASN A 84 25.33 8.21 8.08
C ASN A 84 24.11 8.60 8.93
N TYR A 85 22.92 8.66 8.32
CA TYR A 85 21.68 8.87 9.04
C TYR A 85 20.81 7.63 8.96
N THR A 86 19.95 7.47 9.97
CA THR A 86 19.00 6.38 10.01
C THR A 86 17.72 6.77 9.28
N THR A 87 17.35 6.03 8.23
CA THR A 87 15.98 6.05 7.73
C THR A 87 15.28 4.82 8.25
N GLN A 88 14.41 5.05 9.23
CA GLN A 88 13.57 4.04 9.88
C GLN A 88 12.15 4.55 9.92
N SER A 89 11.19 3.70 9.61
CA SER A 89 9.77 4.06 9.59
C SER A 89 8.91 2.87 9.99
N THR A 90 7.72 3.13 10.52
CA THR A 90 6.75 2.10 10.87
C THR A 90 5.44 2.31 10.14
N TYR A 91 4.80 1.20 9.76
CA TYR A 91 3.59 1.14 8.96
C TYR A 91 2.57 0.25 9.64
N PHE A 92 1.34 0.71 9.79
CA PHE A 92 0.24 -0.13 10.27
C PHE A 92 -1.08 0.29 9.65
N ILE A 93 -1.98 -0.68 9.53
CA ILE A 93 -3.31 -0.49 8.96
C ILE A 93 -4.35 -0.54 10.08
N ASN A 94 -5.24 0.45 10.12
CA ASN A 94 -6.35 0.56 11.09
C ASN A 94 -5.90 0.43 12.56
N GLY A 95 -4.73 0.98 12.91
CA GLY A 95 -4.20 0.89 14.28
C GLY A 95 -3.69 -0.51 14.68
N GLY A 96 -3.49 -1.42 13.71
CA GLY A 96 -2.94 -2.75 13.94
C GLY A 96 -1.46 -2.76 14.32
N SER A 97 -0.85 -3.94 14.33
CA SER A 97 0.56 -4.10 14.67
C SER A 97 1.49 -3.44 13.64
N PRO A 98 2.51 -2.66 14.06
CA PRO A 98 3.42 -1.99 13.15
C PRO A 98 4.41 -2.97 12.49
N THR A 99 4.65 -2.74 11.20
CA THR A 99 5.81 -3.28 10.46
C THR A 99 6.87 -2.20 10.37
N THR A 100 8.13 -2.53 10.67
CA THR A 100 9.24 -1.59 10.65
C THR A 100 10.06 -1.76 9.38
N PHE A 101 10.29 -0.66 8.67
CA PHE A 101 11.36 -0.55 7.68
C PHE A 101 12.60 0.05 8.35
N THR A 102 13.77 -0.52 8.11
CA THR A 102 15.06 0.08 8.47
C THR A 102 15.97 0.02 7.26
N THR A 103 16.62 1.13 6.96
CA THR A 103 17.55 1.22 5.84
C THR A 103 18.72 0.26 6.05
N PRO A 104 19.12 -0.51 5.02
CA PRO A 104 20.34 -1.31 5.10
C PRO A 104 21.56 -0.42 5.41
N ASP A 105 22.44 -0.86 6.30
CA ASP A 105 23.62 -0.08 6.71
C ASP A 105 24.41 0.42 5.49
N GLY A 106 24.68 1.74 5.47
CA GLY A 106 25.63 2.33 4.53
C GLY A 106 25.12 2.59 3.12
N THR A 107 23.93 3.15 2.95
CA THR A 107 23.48 3.71 1.66
C THR A 107 24.54 4.71 1.15
N LYS A 108 25.30 4.29 0.13
CA LYS A 108 26.43 5.09 -0.41
C LYS A 108 26.01 6.08 -1.49
N GLN A 109 24.87 5.83 -2.12
CA GLN A 109 24.34 6.58 -3.25
C GLN A 109 22.84 6.71 -3.07
N VAL A 110 22.26 7.76 -3.66
CA VAL A 110 20.81 7.94 -3.65
C VAL A 110 20.11 6.78 -4.34
N GLN A 111 19.02 6.30 -3.77
CA GLN A 111 18.13 5.29 -4.33
C GLN A 111 16.71 5.85 -4.30
N TYR A 112 16.10 5.98 -5.47
CA TYR A 112 14.75 6.49 -5.65
C TYR A 112 13.75 5.34 -5.71
N GLN A 113 12.48 5.63 -5.40
CA GLN A 113 11.37 4.67 -5.52
C GLN A 113 11.66 3.33 -4.81
N VAL A 114 12.25 3.39 -3.62
CA VAL A 114 12.58 2.20 -2.82
C VAL A 114 11.33 1.75 -2.08
N PRO A 115 10.91 0.48 -2.20
CA PRO A 115 9.77 -0.03 -1.44
C PRO A 115 10.14 -0.11 0.05
N PHE A 116 9.48 0.72 0.86
CA PHE A 116 9.64 0.68 2.31
C PHE A 116 8.64 -0.27 2.97
N TYR A 117 7.45 -0.40 2.37
CA TYR A 117 6.39 -1.23 2.91
C TYR A 117 5.51 -1.79 1.80
N THR A 118 5.00 -3.00 2.02
CA THR A 118 3.91 -3.58 1.26
C THR A 118 3.04 -4.35 2.25
N SER A 119 1.74 -4.11 2.23
CA SER A 119 0.80 -4.82 3.08
C SER A 119 0.63 -6.27 2.63
N GLU A 120 0.10 -7.10 3.53
CA GLU A 120 -0.57 -8.34 3.10
C GLU A 120 -1.75 -8.02 2.17
N ILE A 121 -2.32 -9.08 1.57
CA ILE A 121 -3.55 -8.95 0.82
C ILE A 121 -4.72 -8.77 1.81
N LEU A 122 -5.37 -7.63 1.69
CA LEU A 122 -6.50 -7.21 2.49
C LEU A 122 -7.82 -7.65 1.85
N GLN A 123 -8.89 -7.58 2.65
CA GLN A 123 -10.22 -7.92 2.18
C GLN A 123 -10.74 -6.84 1.22
N GLU A 124 -11.36 -7.29 0.13
CA GLU A 124 -12.02 -6.42 -0.84
C GLU A 124 -13.19 -5.64 -0.23
N ASN A 125 -13.54 -4.53 -0.88
CA ASN A 125 -14.71 -3.72 -0.56
C ASN A 125 -14.67 -3.07 0.85
N ILE A 126 -13.47 -2.88 1.40
CA ILE A 126 -13.24 -2.21 2.68
C ILE A 126 -12.37 -0.95 2.48
N ASN A 127 -12.69 0.11 3.22
CA ASN A 127 -11.81 1.26 3.38
C ASN A 127 -10.84 1.02 4.54
N TYR A 128 -9.58 1.35 4.32
CA TYR A 128 -8.49 1.19 5.27
C TYR A 128 -7.79 2.54 5.49
N THR A 129 -7.22 2.70 6.68
CA THR A 129 -6.32 3.80 7.01
C THR A 129 -4.92 3.22 7.19
N LEU A 130 -4.00 3.61 6.32
CA LEU A 130 -2.56 3.40 6.52
C LEU A 130 -2.02 4.54 7.39
N THR A 131 -1.33 4.19 8.47
CA THR A 131 -0.55 5.14 9.27
C THR A 131 0.94 4.86 9.07
N ILE A 132 1.69 5.91 8.75
CA ILE A 132 3.14 5.91 8.57
C ILE A 132 3.74 6.80 9.65
N VAL A 133 4.78 6.32 10.32
CA VAL A 133 5.48 7.09 11.36
C VAL A 133 6.97 7.09 11.06
N ASN A 134 7.57 8.29 11.02
CA ASN A 134 9.03 8.41 10.97
C ASN A 134 9.62 7.98 12.32
N GLN A 135 10.54 7.01 12.31
CA GLN A 135 11.26 6.54 13.50
C GLN A 135 12.76 6.87 13.43
N GLY A 136 13.23 7.38 12.28
CA GLY A 136 14.63 7.68 12.00
C GLY A 136 14.95 9.16 12.05
N ASP A 137 16.16 9.48 11.60
CA ASP A 137 16.64 10.87 11.51
C ASP A 137 16.09 11.56 10.26
N TYR A 138 15.87 10.80 9.18
CA TYR A 138 15.26 11.28 7.94
C TYR A 138 14.28 10.27 7.37
N PHE A 139 13.20 10.79 6.81
CA PHE A 139 12.23 10.03 6.03
C PHE A 139 11.78 10.86 4.83
N TYR A 140 11.84 10.29 3.63
CA TYR A 140 11.38 10.90 2.40
C TYR A 140 10.27 10.04 1.81
N LEU A 141 9.02 10.50 1.93
CA LEU A 141 7.88 9.88 1.26
C LEU A 141 7.85 10.34 -0.19
N ASP A 142 7.80 9.39 -1.13
CA ASP A 142 7.75 9.65 -2.57
C ASP A 142 6.32 9.40 -3.10
N TYR A 143 5.82 8.16 -2.98
CA TYR A 143 4.46 7.84 -3.38
C TYR A 143 3.91 6.60 -2.67
N ILE A 144 2.60 6.40 -2.82
CA ILE A 144 1.85 5.25 -2.31
C ILE A 144 1.17 4.56 -3.49
N GLU A 145 1.29 3.24 -3.57
CA GLU A 145 0.53 2.41 -4.51
C GLU A 145 -0.62 1.73 -3.80
N VAL A 146 -1.78 1.65 -4.46
CA VAL A 146 -2.92 0.85 -4.00
C VAL A 146 -3.34 -0.09 -5.12
N THR A 147 -3.40 -1.38 -4.80
CA THR A 147 -4.05 -2.36 -5.65
C THR A 147 -5.56 -2.26 -5.42
N VAL A 148 -6.30 -1.94 -6.48
CA VAL A 148 -7.75 -1.89 -6.47
C VAL A 148 -8.34 -3.03 -7.30
N PRO A 149 -9.54 -3.53 -6.96
CA PRO A 149 -10.29 -4.37 -7.88
C PRO A 149 -10.50 -3.63 -9.20
N ASP A 150 -10.24 -4.27 -10.34
CA ASP A 150 -10.69 -3.71 -11.62
C ASP A 150 -12.21 -3.83 -11.67
N ASP A 151 -12.87 -2.68 -11.72
CA ASP A 151 -14.29 -2.56 -12.06
C ASP A 151 -14.52 -2.92 -13.54
N CYS A 152 -14.14 -4.13 -13.96
CA CYS A 152 -14.72 -4.75 -15.15
C CYS A 152 -16.02 -5.46 -14.74
N GLY A 153 -16.96 -4.69 -14.21
CA GLY A 153 -18.38 -5.02 -14.29
C GLY A 153 -18.86 -4.72 -15.72
N PRO A 154 -19.89 -5.43 -16.24
CA PRO A 154 -20.37 -5.18 -17.60
C PRO A 154 -20.74 -3.71 -17.75
N GLN A 155 -20.11 -3.02 -18.70
CA GLN A 155 -20.59 -1.72 -19.15
C GLN A 155 -22.04 -1.90 -19.60
N ALA A 156 -22.92 -1.12 -18.99
CA ALA A 156 -24.35 -1.08 -19.29
C ALA A 156 -24.61 -0.76 -20.77
#